data_AF-A0A7T6ZE46-F1
#
_entry.id   AF-A0A7T6ZE46-F1
#
_cell.length_a   1.000
_cell.length_b   1.000
_cell.length_c   1.000
_cell.angle_alpha   90.00
_cell.angle_beta   90.00
_cell.angle_gamma   90.00
#
_symmetry.space_group_name_H-M   'P 1'
#
loop_
_entity.id
_entity.type
_entity.pdbx_description
1 polymer ?
#
loop_
_entity_poly.entity_id
_entity_poly.type
_entity_poly.pdbx_seq_one_letter_code
_entity_poly.pdbx_strand_id
1 'polypeptide(L)' 'MRYRYDIYSGKHSRARGPLVLGHEFSGYVEELDRKSTFSIGDRVVIEPTLNCGCCEDCTSW' A
#
# COMPACT_ATOMS: atom_id res chain seq x y z
N MET A 1 26.79 -6.84 -4.75
CA MET A 1 25.43 -6.33 -4.50
C MET A 1 24.45 -7.47 -4.77
N ARG A 2 23.72 -7.94 -3.76
CA ARG A 2 22.83 -9.12 -3.87
C ARG A 2 21.40 -8.59 -3.80
N TYR A 3 20.75 -8.44 -4.95
CA TYR A 3 19.38 -7.95 -5.01
C TYR A 3 18.42 -8.97 -4.36
N ARG A 4 17.63 -8.52 -3.38
CA ARG A 4 16.67 -9.33 -2.62
C ARG A 4 15.32 -9.31 -3.32
N TYR A 5 15.07 -10.29 -4.19
CA TYR A 5 13.78 -10.48 -4.86
C TYR A 5 12.99 -11.64 -4.22
N ASP A 6 12.79 -11.59 -2.90
CA ASP A 6 12.29 -12.75 -2.15
C ASP A 6 10.83 -13.09 -2.47
N ILE A 7 9.99 -12.09 -2.74
CA ILE A 7 8.60 -12.29 -3.18
C ILE A 7 8.56 -12.88 -4.59
N TYR A 8 9.25 -12.25 -5.55
CA TYR A 8 9.30 -12.73 -6.94
C TYR A 8 9.87 -14.15 -7.07
N SER A 9 10.89 -14.48 -6.28
CA SER A 9 11.52 -15.81 -6.27
C SER A 9 10.79 -16.86 -5.42
N GLY A 10 9.62 -16.54 -4.85
CA GLY A 10 8.81 -17.49 -4.08
C GLY A 10 9.38 -17.86 -2.70
N LYS A 11 10.33 -17.08 -2.17
CA LYS A 11 10.96 -17.33 -0.85
C LYS A 11 10.24 -16.62 0.30
N HIS A 12 9.39 -15.65 0.00
CA HIS A 12 8.65 -14.91 1.01
C HIS A 12 7.55 -15.78 1.61
N SER A 13 7.60 -16.01 2.92
CA SER A 13 6.74 -16.96 3.64
C SER A 13 5.23 -16.69 3.55
N ARG A 14 4.85 -15.45 3.23
CA ARG A 14 3.44 -15.01 3.17
C ARG A 14 2.93 -14.69 1.78
N ALA A 15 3.81 -14.40 0.82
CA ALA A 15 3.37 -13.94 -0.49
C ALA A 15 3.01 -15.15 -1.36
N ARG A 16 1.84 -15.13 -1.99
CA ARG A 16 1.35 -16.21 -2.85
C ARG A 16 0.93 -15.63 -4.20
N GLY A 17 1.39 -16.25 -5.28
CA GLY A 17 1.03 -15.85 -6.64
C GLY A 17 -0.30 -16.47 -7.11
N PRO A 18 -0.91 -15.91 -8.18
CA PRO A 18 -0.49 -14.72 -8.91
C PRO A 18 -0.72 -13.43 -8.10
N LEU A 19 0.24 -12.50 -8.15
CA LEU A 19 0.21 -11.27 -7.35
C LEU A 19 0.79 -10.10 -8.15
N VAL A 20 0.10 -8.96 -8.13
CA VAL A 20 0.66 -7.69 -8.62
C VAL A 20 1.62 -7.16 -7.56
N LEU A 21 2.87 -6.95 -7.95
CA LEU A 21 3.94 -6.49 -7.04
C LEU A 21 4.03 -4.96 -7.02
N GLY A 22 4.69 -4.44 -5.99
CA GLY A 22 4.96 -3.02 -5.82
C GLY A 22 4.29 -2.46 -4.56
N HIS A 23 5.05 -1.67 -3.81
CA HIS A 23 4.56 -0.94 -2.63
C HIS A 23 5.18 0.47 -2.56
N GLU A 24 5.82 0.89 -3.65
CA GLU A 24 6.44 2.20 -3.80
C GLU A 24 5.95 2.81 -5.11
N PHE A 25 4.89 3.60 -5.03
CA PHE A 25 4.33 4.30 -6.19
C PHE A 25 3.47 5.48 -5.74
N SER A 26 3.26 6.41 -6.68
CA SER A 26 2.36 7.54 -6.54
C SER A 26 1.51 7.67 -7.81
N GLY A 27 0.44 8.46 -7.73
CA GLY A 27 -0.49 8.61 -8.85
C GLY A 27 -1.54 9.68 -8.60
N TYR A 28 -2.63 9.55 -9.34
CA TYR A 28 -3.79 10.41 -9.24
C TYR A 28 -5.04 9.57 -8.99
N VAL A 29 -6.00 10.12 -8.26
CA VAL A 29 -7.30 9.48 -8.06
C VAL A 29 -8.08 9.51 -9.38
N GLU A 30 -8.33 8.34 -9.95
CA GLU A 30 -9.08 8.19 -11.22
C GLU A 30 -10.60 8.09 -10.99
N GLU A 31 -11.01 7.32 -9.98
CA GLU A 31 -12.42 7.08 -9.64
C GLU A 31 -12.57 6.97 -8.11
N LEU A 32 -13.77 7.28 -7.60
CA LEU A 32 -14.08 7.34 -6.17
C LEU A 32 -15.47 6.78 -5.86
N ASP A 33 -15.63 6.23 -4.65
CA ASP A 33 -16.94 5.99 -4.08
C ASP A 33 -17.58 7.29 -3.51
N ARG A 34 -18.87 7.23 -3.17
CA ARG A 34 -19.62 8.39 -2.66
C ARG A 34 -19.21 8.87 -1.27
N LYS A 35 -18.44 8.08 -0.51
CA LYS A 35 -18.07 8.37 0.88
C LYS A 35 -16.61 8.83 1.01
N SER A 36 -15.84 8.79 -0.07
CA SER A 36 -14.46 9.24 -0.09
C SER A 36 -14.31 10.71 0.30
N THR A 37 -13.24 11.01 1.03
CA THR A 37 -12.82 12.37 1.37
C THR A 37 -11.88 12.98 0.33
N PHE A 38 -11.44 12.19 -0.66
CA PHE A 38 -10.60 12.66 -1.77
C PHE A 38 -11.43 13.24 -2.92
N SER A 39 -10.75 13.88 -3.86
CA SER A 39 -11.28 14.34 -5.14
C SER A 39 -10.62 13.62 -6.31
N ILE A 40 -11.36 13.42 -7.42
CA ILE A 40 -10.79 12.94 -8.68
C ILE A 40 -9.68 13.91 -9.13
N GLY A 41 -8.53 13.38 -9.49
CA GLY A 41 -7.33 14.15 -9.85
C GLY A 41 -6.42 14.52 -8.68
N ASP A 42 -6.77 14.19 -7.44
CA ASP A 42 -5.86 14.38 -6.31
C ASP A 42 -4.58 13.57 -6.50
N ARG A 43 -3.43 14.18 -6.19
CA ARG A 43 -2.13 13.49 -6.13
C ARG A 43 -2.06 12.67 -4.86
N VAL A 44 -1.74 11.39 -5.01
CA VAL A 44 -1.69 10.43 -3.90
C VAL A 44 -0.42 9.58 -3.97
N VAL A 45 -0.01 9.06 -2.81
CA VAL A 45 1.05 8.05 -2.65
C VAL A 45 0.45 6.84 -1.96
N ILE A 46 0.97 5.65 -2.26
CA ILE A 46 0.56 4.44 -1.53
C ILE A 46 1.04 4.49 -0.09
N GLU A 47 0.16 4.14 0.85
CA GLU A 47 0.49 3.89 2.26
C GLU A 47 0.39 2.39 2.52
N PRO A 48 1.52 1.65 2.53
CA PRO A 48 1.52 0.20 2.70
C PRO A 48 1.26 -0.24 4.15
N THR A 49 1.22 0.68 5.11
CA THR A 49 0.87 0.40 6.51
C THR A 49 -0.58 0.74 6.81
N LEU A 50 -1.24 -0.08 7.63
CA LEU A 50 -2.60 0.20 8.06
C LEU A 50 -2.58 1.19 9.21
N ASN A 51 -3.26 2.33 9.03
CA ASN A 51 -3.45 3.33 10.07
C ASN A 51 -4.95 3.61 10.25
N CYS A 52 -5.49 3.35 11.44
CA CYS A 52 -6.88 3.69 11.78
C CYS A 52 -7.04 4.97 12.60
N GLY A 53 -5.93 5.53 13.10
CA GLY A 53 -5.91 6.74 13.91
C GLY A 53 -6.52 6.63 15.31
N CYS A 54 -7.02 5.45 15.73
CA CYS A 54 -7.77 5.30 16.98
C CYS A 54 -7.38 4.09 17.86
N CYS A 55 -6.56 3.16 17.36
CA CYS A 55 -6.05 2.06 18.19
C CYS A 55 -4.85 2.49 19.05
N GLU A 56 -4.49 1.68 20.04
CA GLU A 56 -3.32 1.92 20.90
C GLU A 56 -2.06 2.15 20.06
N ASP A 57 -1.74 1.25 19.12
CA ASP A 57 -0.57 1.38 18.23
C ASP A 57 -0.57 2.69 17.41
N CYS A 58 -1.74 3.23 17.05
CA CYS A 58 -1.85 4.47 16.28
C CYS A 58 -1.77 5.72 17.18
N THR A 59 -2.05 5.61 18.48
CA THR A 59 -2.24 6.75 19.38
C THR A 59 -1.16 6.87 20.46
N SER A 60 -0.38 5.80 20.70
CA SER A 60 0.65 5.73 21.73
C SER A 60 1.99 6.38 21.36
N TRP A 61 1.96 7.42 20.52
CA TRP A 61 3.15 8.18 20.11
C TRP A 61 3.60 9.16 21.20
#